data_AF-A0A5C6Z7K1-F1
#
_entry.id   AF-A0A5C6Z7K1-F1
#
_cell.length_a   1.000
_cell.length_b   1.000
_cell.length_c   1.000
_cell.angle_alpha   90.00
_cell.angle_beta   90.00
_cell.angle_gamma   90.00
#
_symmetry.space_group_name_H-M   'P 1'
#
loop_
_entity.id
_entity.type
_entity.pdbx_description
1 polymer ?
#
loop_
_entity_poly.entity_id
_entity_poly.type
_entity_poly.pdbx_seq_one_letter_code
_entity_poly.pdbx_strand_id
1 'polypeptide(L)'
;MVDRLRREGLTDERVLQALATVHRHAFVDSALATQAYEDTSLPIGHGQTISKPSVVGRMMALMLDAPGARQRRRLIRLEVSRRPPPSACTSA
;
A
#
# COMPACT_ATOMS: atom_id res chain seq x y z
N MET A 1 7.50 -5.29 -11.59
CA MET A 1 6.25 -5.08 -10.82
C MET A 1 5.10 -4.60 -11.71
N VAL A 2 5.17 -3.41 -12.32
CA VAL A 2 4.05 -2.79 -13.06
C VAL A 2 3.53 -3.66 -14.21
N ASP A 3 4.41 -4.25 -15.03
CA ASP A 3 3.97 -5.13 -16.12
C ASP A 3 3.23 -6.38 -15.65
N ARG A 4 3.60 -6.90 -14.47
CA ARG A 4 2.88 -8.01 -13.85
C ARG A 4 1.46 -7.57 -13.47
N LEU A 5 1.34 -6.44 -12.78
CA LEU A 5 0.03 -5.90 -12.39
C LEU A 5 -0.87 -5.60 -13.60
N ARG A 6 -0.28 -5.12 -14.71
CA ARG A 6 -1.01 -4.91 -15.97
C ARG A 6 -1.57 -6.22 -16.52
N ARG A 7 -0.75 -7.28 -16.55
CA ARG A 7 -1.20 -8.63 -16.99
C ARG A 7 -2.26 -9.23 -16.06
N GLU A 8 -2.22 -8.89 -14.77
CA GLU A 8 -3.20 -9.32 -13.76
C GLU A 8 -4.51 -8.50 -13.77
N GLY A 9 -4.65 -7.54 -14.70
CA GLY A 9 -5.91 -6.83 -14.95
C GLY A 9 -5.99 -5.41 -14.36
N LEU A 10 -4.90 -4.85 -13.83
CA LEU A 10 -4.85 -3.43 -13.48
C LEU A 10 -4.63 -2.60 -14.75
N THR A 11 -5.68 -1.93 -15.24
CA THR A 11 -5.67 -1.22 -16.54
C THR A 11 -5.67 0.30 -16.44
N ASP A 12 -5.84 0.89 -15.25
CA ASP A 12 -5.80 2.35 -15.09
C ASP A 12 -4.35 2.86 -15.21
N GLU A 13 -4.03 3.46 -16.36
CA GLU A 13 -2.69 3.96 -16.67
C GLU A 13 -2.22 5.07 -15.72
N ARG A 14 -3.13 5.85 -15.12
CA ARG A 14 -2.75 6.86 -14.11
C ARG A 14 -2.22 6.18 -12.84
N VAL A 15 -2.84 5.07 -12.46
CA VAL A 15 -2.41 4.26 -11.31
C VAL A 15 -1.11 3.53 -11.62
N LEU A 16 -1.00 2.89 -12.79
CA LEU A 16 0.21 2.20 -13.22
C LEU A 16 1.42 3.15 -13.25
N GLN A 17 1.25 4.37 -13.78
CA GLN A 17 2.29 5.39 -13.79
C GLN A 17 2.68 5.83 -12.38
N ALA A 18 1.71 6.01 -11.48
CA ALA A 18 2.00 6.34 -10.08
C ALA A 18 2.79 5.22 -9.38
N LEU A 19 2.41 3.96 -9.59
CA LEU A 19 3.12 2.80 -9.06
C LEU A 19 4.53 2.63 -9.66
N ALA A 20 4.75 3.07 -10.90
CA ALA A 20 6.07 3.08 -11.53
C ALA A 20 6.99 4.17 -10.97
N THR A 21 6.41 5.33 -10.62
CA THR A 21 7.17 6.52 -10.22
C THR A 21 7.54 6.49 -8.73
N VAL A 22 6.69 5.90 -7.88
CA VAL A 22 6.95 5.84 -6.44
C VAL A 22 7.94 4.72 -6.11
N HIS A 23 9.09 5.08 -5.52
CA HIS A 23 10.10 4.13 -5.04
C HIS A 23 9.62 3.39 -3.79
N ARG A 24 8.87 2.30 -3.99
CA ARG A 24 8.26 1.51 -2.90
C ARG A 24 9.26 1.00 -1.85
N HIS A 25 10.50 0.70 -2.23
CA HIS A 25 11.53 0.24 -1.29
C HIS A 25 11.92 1.30 -0.25
N ALA A 26 11.69 2.59 -0.52
CA ALA A 26 12.00 3.67 0.43
C ALA A 26 11.07 3.67 1.67
N PHE A 27 10.03 2.83 1.68
CA PHE A 27 9.05 2.72 2.77
C PHE A 27 9.19 1.45 3.61
N VAL A 28 10.22 0.64 3.37
CA VAL A 28 10.51 -0.60 4.11
C VAL A 28 11.96 -0.62 4.58
N ASP A 29 12.30 -1.57 5.44
CA ASP A 29 13.70 -1.80 5.82
C ASP A 29 14.55 -2.16 4.59
N SER A 30 15.81 -1.70 4.58
CA SER A 30 16.80 -2.01 3.54
C SER A 30 16.95 -3.50 3.25
N ALA A 31 16.82 -4.38 4.25
CA ALA A 31 16.87 -5.82 4.09
C ALA A 31 15.71 -6.38 3.24
N LEU A 32 14.61 -5.64 3.15
CA LEU A 32 13.39 -5.99 2.40
C LEU A 32 13.29 -5.25 1.05
N ALA A 33 14.29 -4.44 0.67
CA ALA A 33 14.22 -3.58 -0.51
C ALA A 33 13.94 -4.36 -1.81
N THR A 34 14.56 -5.53 -1.99
CA THR A 34 14.32 -6.40 -3.15
C THR A 34 12.88 -6.93 -3.15
N GLN A 35 12.38 -7.34 -1.98
CA GLN A 35 11.02 -7.86 -1.83
C GLN A 35 9.94 -6.78 -1.97
N ALA A 36 10.30 -5.49 -1.86
CA ALA A 36 9.37 -4.37 -1.95
C ALA A 36 8.58 -4.36 -3.27
N TYR A 37 9.12 -4.92 -4.35
CA TYR A 37 8.50 -4.97 -5.66
C TYR A 37 7.75 -6.27 -5.96
N GLU A 38 7.75 -7.21 -5.02
CA GLU A 38 6.92 -8.41 -5.06
C GLU A 38 5.48 -8.12 -4.65
N ASP A 39 4.54 -8.97 -5.08
CA ASP A 39 3.13 -8.79 -4.73
C ASP A 39 2.82 -9.31 -3.32
N THR A 40 3.56 -8.80 -2.33
CA THR A 40 3.45 -9.21 -0.94
C THR A 40 3.32 -8.01 0.00
N SER A 41 2.71 -8.26 1.15
CA SER A 41 2.68 -7.29 2.23
C SER A 41 3.99 -7.39 3.00
N LEU A 42 4.55 -6.25 3.40
CA LEU A 42 5.82 -6.20 4.11
C LEU A 42 5.68 -5.44 5.43
N PRO A 43 6.40 -5.83 6.49
CA PRO A 43 6.41 -5.09 7.74
C PRO A 43 7.09 -3.73 7.54
N ILE A 44 6.53 -2.70 8.19
CA ILE A 44 7.09 -1.33 8.22
C ILE A 44 7.44 -0.89 9.66
N GLY A 45 7.57 -1.86 10.56
CA GLY A 45 7.76 -1.63 11.99
C GLY A 45 6.45 -1.41 12.76
N HIS A 46 6.56 -1.36 14.09
CA HIS A 46 5.43 -1.13 15.00
C HIS A 46 4.22 -2.06 14.80
N GLY A 47 4.45 -3.31 14.39
CA GLY A 47 3.37 -4.27 14.12
C GLY A 47 2.50 -3.94 12.91
N GLN A 48 2.92 -2.99 12.06
CA GLN A 48 2.18 -2.58 10.87
C GLN A 48 2.81 -3.14 9.59
N THR A 49 2.00 -3.19 8.54
CA THR A 49 2.44 -3.64 7.21
C THR A 49 2.05 -2.65 6.12
N ILE A 50 2.89 -2.56 5.09
CA ILE A 50 2.49 -1.96 3.82
C ILE A 50 1.79 -3.03 2.97
N SER A 51 0.61 -2.70 2.46
CA SER A 51 -0.21 -3.61 1.66
C SER A 51 0.44 -3.98 0.33
N LYS A 52 0.05 -5.13 -0.23
CA LYS A 52 0.47 -5.61 -1.56
C LYS A 52 0.28 -4.54 -2.67
N PRO A 53 1.21 -4.42 -3.62
CA PRO A 53 1.05 -3.57 -4.80
C PRO A 53 -0.28 -3.75 -5.55
N SER A 54 -0.74 -4.99 -5.74
CA SER A 54 -2.01 -5.30 -6.42
C SER A 54 -3.23 -4.73 -5.70
N VAL A 55 -3.29 -4.90 -4.37
CA VAL A 55 -4.37 -4.37 -3.53
C VAL A 55 -4.40 -2.86 -3.59
N VAL A 56 -3.24 -2.19 -3.41
CA VAL A 56 -3.15 -0.73 -3.48
C VAL A 56 -3.56 -0.24 -4.87
N GLY A 57 -3.03 -0.84 -5.94
CA GLY A 57 -3.37 -0.47 -7.31
C GLY A 57 -4.87 -0.57 -7.59
N ARG A 58 -5.50 -1.68 -7.18
CA ARG A 58 -6.94 -1.87 -7.37
C ARG A 58 -7.77 -0.90 -6.54
N MET A 59 -7.40 -0.64 -5.29
CA MET A 59 -8.05 0.36 -4.45
C MET A 59 -7.99 1.75 -5.09
N MET A 60 -6.83 2.15 -5.60
CA MET A 60 -6.66 3.45 -6.26
C MET A 60 -7.49 3.55 -7.54
N ALA A 61 -7.51 2.50 -8.37
CA ALA A 61 -8.31 2.47 -9.59
C ALA A 61 -9.81 2.64 -9.28
N LEU A 62 -10.33 1.90 -8.29
CA LEU A 62 -11.72 2.02 -7.85
C LEU A 62 -12.03 3.41 -7.28
N MET A 63 -11.12 3.99 -6.49
CA MET A 63 -11.29 5.33 -5.93
C MET A 63 -11.33 6.41 -7.02
N LEU A 64 -10.53 6.28 -8.09
CA LEU A 64 -10.51 7.25 -9.19
C LEU A 64 -11.72 7.13 -10.12
N ASP A 65 -12.34 5.95 -10.19
CA ASP A 65 -13.56 5.71 -10.95
C ASP A 65 -14.83 6.12 -10.20
N ALA A 66 -14.75 6.24 -8.86
CA ALA A 66 -15.90 6.56 -8.02
C ALA A 66 -16.55 7.93 -8.39
N PRO A 67 -17.90 7.99 -8.52
CA PRO A 67 -18.61 9.24 -8.74
C PRO A 67 -18.32 10.24 -7.61
N GLY A 68 -17.83 11.43 -7.96
CA GLY A 68 -17.45 12.47 -7.00
C GLY A 68 -15.95 12.57 -6.69
N ALA A 69 -15.13 11.57 -7.05
CA ALA A 69 -13.67 11.64 -6.89
C ALA A 69 -13.03 12.81 -7.66
N ARG A 70 -13.64 13.20 -8.80
CA ARG A 70 -13.19 14.34 -9.60
C ARG A 70 -13.49 15.70 -8.96
N GLN A 71 -14.53 15.80 -8.13
CA GLN A 71 -15.02 17.08 -7.59
C GLN A 71 -14.37 17.47 -6.26
N ARG A 72 -13.72 16.53 -5.55
CA ARG A 72 -13.00 16.78 -4.31
C ARG A 72 -11.70 15.99 -4.30
N ARG A 73 -10.60 16.60 -4.73
CA ARG A 73 -9.23 16.06 -4.57
C ARG A 73 -8.80 16.02 -3.09
N ARG A 74 -9.57 15.38 -2.23
CA ARG A 74 -9.22 15.11 -0.83
C ARG A 74 -9.06 13.61 -0.66
N LEU A 75 -7.81 13.16 -0.77
CA LEU A 75 -7.46 11.77 -0.47
C LEU A 75 -7.39 11.65 1.06
N ILE A 76 -8.37 10.99 1.65
CA ILE A 76 -8.36 10.72 3.10
C ILE A 76 -7.45 9.52 3.32
N ARG A 77 -6.30 9.74 3.94
CA ARG A 77 -5.46 8.66 4.45
C ARG A 77 -6.09 8.14 5.74
N LEU A 78 -6.67 6.96 5.70
CA LEU A 78 -7.04 6.22 6.90
C LEU A 78 -5.78 5.59 7.49
N GLU A 79 -5.24 6.18 8.54
CA GLU A 79 -4.21 5.54 9.36
C GLU A 79 -4.88 4.60 10.36
N VAL A 80 -4.41 3.35 10.43
CA VAL A 80 -4.86 2.40 11.45
C VAL A 80 -4.25 2.85 12.78
N SER A 81 -5.13 3.15 13.75
CA SER A 81 -4.75 3.56 15.10
C SER A 81 -3.76 2.56 15.72
N ARG A 82 -2.65 3.07 16.24
CA ARG A 82 -1.65 2.31 16.99
C ARG A 82 -2.31 1.71 18.24
N ARG A 83 -2.74 0.45 18.19
CA ARG A 83 -2.99 -0.28 19.45
C ARG A 83 -1.63 -0.50 20.11
N PRO A 84 -1.38 0.02 21.33
CA PRO A 84 -0.19 -0.37 22.08
C PRO A 84 -0.21 -1.90 22.25
N PRO A 85 0.96 -2.57 22.26
CA PRO A 85 1.02 -3.99 22.59
C PRO A 85 0.34 -4.20 23.95
N PRO A 86 -0.43 -5.30 24.15
CA PRO A 86 -0.97 -5.60 25.46
C PRO A 86 0.23 -5.67 26.42
N SER A 87 0.25 -4.75 27.39
CA SER A 87 1.21 -4.77 28.50
C SER A 87 1.31 -6.19 28.99
N ALA A 88 2.54 -6.72 29.07
CA ALA A 88 2.79 -8.04 29.59
C ALA A 88 1.98 -8.22 30.88
N CYS A 89 1.06 -9.19 30.86
CA CYS A 89 0.41 -9.68 32.06
C CYS A 89 1.51 -10.39 32.85
N THR A 90 2.35 -9.62 33.55
CA THR A 90 3.30 -10.15 34.51
C THR A 90 2.49 -10.53 35.73
N SER A 91 2.13 -11.81 35.77
CA SER A 91 1.73 -12.50 36.99
C SER A 91 2.81 -12.30 38.06
N ALA A 92 2.43 -11.71 39.19
CA ALA A 92 3.06 -11.86 40.48
C ALA A 92 1.95 -12.01 41.52
#